data_AF-A0A8S1UXZ4-F1
#
_entry.id   AF-A0A8S1UXZ4-F1
#
_cell.length_a   1.000
_cell.length_b   1.000
_cell.length_c   1.000
_cell.angle_alpha   90.00
_cell.angle_beta   90.00
_cell.angle_gamma   90.00
#
_symmetry.space_group_name_H-M   'P 1'
#
loop_
_entity.id
_entity.type
_entity.pdbx_description
1 polymer ?
#
loop_
_entity_poly.entity_id
_entity_poly.type
_entity_poly.pdbx_seq_one_letter_code
_entity_poly.pdbx_strand_id
1 'polypeptide(L)'
;MDEFFDDPAGTIETYIVPEVAAQPLMFNDAARQPFEMSIAPNAGVTVLVSAEQQQRREKLREVEEERIKLIRERDQEERIQKQQKKEKAQQYLLQFQTQLKSDIQARKDANKQAQELRSLNKSQYKNSWDQIAQNVALKDGEYPGEKDVTKMRQAILNKRKDLTK
;
A
#
# COMPACT_ATOMS: atom_id res chain seq x y z
N MET A 1 3.80 -20.09 -10.96
CA MET A 1 2.36 -20.23 -10.66
C MET A 1 2.30 -20.54 -9.19
N ASP A 2 2.04 -19.53 -8.38
CA ASP A 2 1.72 -19.69 -6.96
C ASP A 2 0.43 -18.92 -6.73
N GLU A 3 -0.62 -19.66 -6.43
CA GLU A 3 -1.96 -19.20 -6.11
C GLU A 3 -1.94 -18.65 -4.69
N PHE A 4 -2.08 -17.33 -4.53
CA PHE A 4 -2.30 -16.72 -3.22
C PHE A 4 -3.15 -15.45 -3.28
N PHE A 5 -4.20 -15.48 -4.10
CA PHE A 5 -5.27 -14.48 -4.05
C PHE A 5 -6.58 -15.15 -4.44
N ASP A 6 -7.24 -15.72 -3.44
CA ASP A 6 -8.69 -15.82 -3.42
C ASP A 6 -9.15 -15.33 -2.05
N ASP A 7 -9.59 -14.06 -2.01
CA ASP A 7 -10.76 -13.73 -1.21
C ASP A 7 -11.44 -12.48 -1.79
N PRO A 8 -12.71 -12.57 -2.21
CA PRO A 8 -13.43 -11.48 -2.80
C PRO A 8 -14.02 -10.55 -1.73
N ALA A 9 -14.05 -9.26 -2.08
CA ALA A 9 -14.72 -8.17 -1.40
C ALA A 9 -15.97 -8.57 -0.57
N GLY A 10 -15.96 -8.20 0.71
CA GLY A 10 -17.13 -8.32 1.59
C GLY A 10 -17.00 -7.54 2.89
N THR A 11 -17.48 -6.30 2.86
CA THR A 11 -18.01 -5.54 4.02
C THR A 11 -16.99 -5.08 5.08
N ILE A 12 -16.57 -3.82 4.98
CA ILE A 12 -16.01 -3.09 6.13
C ILE A 12 -17.18 -2.74 7.04
N GLU A 13 -17.50 -3.61 8.00
CA GLU A 13 -18.35 -3.24 9.13
C GLU A 13 -17.53 -2.28 10.01
N THR A 14 -17.87 -0.98 9.96
CA THR A 14 -17.41 -0.02 10.94
C THR A 14 -18.05 -0.36 12.28
N TYR A 15 -17.37 -1.19 13.08
CA TYR A 15 -17.66 -1.32 14.50
C TYR A 15 -17.27 -0.01 15.18
N ILE A 16 -18.27 0.86 15.34
CA ILE A 16 -18.23 1.92 16.34
C ILE A 16 -18.25 1.19 17.68
N VAL A 17 -17.08 1.06 18.30
CA VAL A 17 -16.96 0.59 19.68
C VAL A 17 -17.67 1.63 20.55
N PRO A 18 -18.76 1.31 21.26
CA PRO A 18 -19.31 2.24 22.22
C PRO A 18 -18.26 2.45 23.31
N GLU A 19 -17.95 3.72 23.57
CA GLU A 19 -17.12 4.17 24.68
C GLU A 19 -17.83 3.77 25.98
N VAL A 20 -17.62 2.53 26.41
CA VAL A 20 -17.99 2.10 27.74
C VAL A 20 -17.02 2.81 28.66
N ALA A 21 -17.49 3.91 29.25
CA ALA A 21 -16.85 4.59 30.34
C ALA A 21 -16.36 3.54 31.34
N ALA A 22 -15.05 3.32 31.36
CA ALA A 22 -14.39 2.46 32.32
C ALA A 22 -14.60 3.11 33.69
N GLN A 23 -15.67 2.71 34.38
CA GLN A 23 -15.78 2.96 35.80
C GLN A 23 -14.52 2.35 36.43
N PRO A 24 -13.78 3.09 37.27
CA PRO A 24 -12.66 2.51 37.98
C PRO A 24 -13.22 1.35 38.80
N LEU A 25 -12.73 0.14 38.52
CA LEU A 25 -12.92 -1.02 39.36
C LEU A 25 -12.37 -0.64 40.74
N MET A 26 -13.26 -0.18 41.62
CA MET A 26 -13.00 -0.03 43.03
C MET A 26 -12.81 -1.45 43.55
N PHE A 27 -11.56 -1.93 43.47
CA PHE A 27 -11.13 -3.10 44.21
C PHE A 27 -11.50 -2.83 45.67
N ASN A 28 -12.49 -3.57 46.18
CA ASN A 28 -12.83 -3.54 47.59
C ASN A 28 -11.57 -3.87 48.40
N ASP A 29 -11.01 -2.83 49.02
CA ASP A 29 -9.80 -2.84 49.85
C ASP A 29 -10.02 -3.53 51.21
N ALA A 30 -11.02 -4.40 51.30
CA ALA A 30 -11.44 -5.07 52.54
C ALA A 30 -10.97 -6.54 52.64
N ALA A 31 -10.30 -7.08 51.62
CA ALA A 31 -9.79 -8.46 51.62
C ALA A 31 -8.26 -8.57 51.54
N ARG A 32 -7.53 -7.44 51.56
CA ARG A 32 -6.07 -7.39 51.76
C ARG A 32 -5.75 -6.86 53.15
N GLN A 33 -6.22 -7.56 54.17
CA GLN A 33 -5.49 -7.53 55.43
C GLN A 33 -4.15 -8.23 55.13
N PRO A 34 -2.99 -7.56 55.19
CA PRO A 34 -1.75 -8.31 55.26
C PRO A 34 -1.89 -9.22 56.48
N PHE A 35 -1.73 -10.52 56.31
CA PHE A 35 -1.47 -11.40 57.43
C PHE A 35 -0.13 -10.93 58.02
N GLU A 36 -0.17 -9.94 58.92
CA GLU A 36 0.93 -9.61 59.80
C GLU A 36 1.06 -10.77 60.79
N MET A 37 1.59 -11.89 60.31
CA MET A 37 2.28 -12.79 61.21
C MET A 37 3.45 -11.99 61.74
N SER A 38 3.39 -11.61 63.02
CA SER A 38 4.54 -11.13 63.77
C SER A 38 5.59 -12.24 63.77
N ILE A 39 6.44 -12.26 62.75
CA ILE A 39 7.67 -13.05 62.75
C ILE A 39 8.52 -12.39 63.82
N ALA A 40 8.53 -13.00 65.01
CA ALA A 40 9.49 -12.67 66.05
C ALA A 40 10.87 -12.51 65.40
N PRO A 41 11.67 -11.48 65.76
CA PRO A 41 13.01 -11.35 65.21
C PRO A 41 13.80 -12.57 65.70
N ASN A 42 13.89 -13.60 64.85
CA ASN A 42 14.79 -14.71 65.08
C ASN A 42 16.18 -14.11 65.14
N ALA A 43 16.66 -13.97 66.37
CA ALA A 43 17.96 -13.48 66.72
C ALA A 43 19.01 -14.16 65.83
N GLY A 44 19.71 -13.35 65.04
CA GLY A 44 21.04 -13.64 64.53
C GLY A 44 21.27 -15.03 63.94
N VAL A 45 20.38 -15.53 63.07
CA VAL A 45 20.79 -16.61 62.16
C VAL A 45 21.63 -15.97 61.07
N THR A 46 22.90 -15.72 61.36
CA THR A 46 23.94 -15.64 60.33
C THR A 46 23.95 -16.99 59.64
N VAL A 47 23.17 -17.12 58.56
CA VAL A 47 23.30 -18.24 57.64
C VAL A 47 24.71 -18.14 57.09
N LEU A 48 25.65 -18.87 57.69
CA LEU A 48 26.95 -19.15 57.13
C LEU A 48 26.69 -20.02 55.90
N VAL A 49 26.30 -19.38 54.81
CA VAL A 49 26.19 -19.99 53.48
C VAL A 49 27.56 -20.59 53.20
N SER A 50 27.64 -21.91 53.07
CA SER A 50 28.93 -22.56 52.81
C SER A 50 29.53 -21.98 51.52
N ALA A 51 30.86 -21.96 51.41
CA ALA A 51 31.54 -21.44 50.22
C ALA A 51 31.03 -22.09 48.92
N GLU A 52 30.61 -23.35 48.98
CA GLU A 52 30.00 -24.09 47.88
C GLU A 52 28.62 -23.54 47.48
N GLN A 53 27.78 -23.16 48.45
CA GLN A 53 26.47 -22.55 48.17
C GLN A 53 26.61 -21.14 47.59
N GLN A 54 27.65 -20.39 47.97
CA GLN A 54 27.96 -19.08 47.39
C GLN A 54 28.38 -19.23 45.92
N GLN A 55 29.29 -20.16 45.61
CA GLN A 55 29.70 -20.45 44.23
C GLN A 55 28.53 -20.90 43.35
N ARG A 56 27.60 -21.71 43.89
CA ARG A 56 26.41 -22.14 43.14
C ARG A 56 25.47 -20.96 42.85
N ARG A 57 25.32 -20.03 43.77
CA ARG A 57 24.53 -18.80 43.57
C ARG A 57 25.16 -17.88 42.52
N GLU A 58 26.48 -17.72 42.55
CA GLU A 58 27.21 -16.91 41.57
C GLU A 58 27.06 -17.49 40.16
N LYS A 59 27.24 -18.81 39.98
CA LYS A 59 27.02 -19.47 38.68
C LYS A 59 25.60 -19.31 38.17
N LEU A 60 24.59 -19.41 39.04
CA LEU A 60 23.19 -19.19 38.64
C LEU A 60 22.95 -17.73 38.22
N ARG A 61 23.58 -16.78 38.91
CA ARG A 61 23.51 -15.36 38.57
C ARG A 61 24.12 -15.07 37.20
N GLU A 62 25.29 -15.66 36.91
CA GLU A 62 25.97 -15.53 35.62
C GLU A 62 25.08 -16.04 34.47
N VAL A 63 24.47 -17.22 34.63
CA VAL A 63 23.57 -17.81 33.63
C VAL A 63 22.31 -16.95 33.42
N GLU A 64 21.77 -16.37 34.49
CA GLU A 64 20.60 -15.48 34.39
C GLU A 64 20.95 -14.16 33.72
N GLU A 65 22.12 -13.60 34.03
CA GLU A 65 22.64 -12.40 33.36
C GLU A 65 22.89 -12.62 31.86
N GLU A 66 23.44 -13.77 31.47
CA GLU A 66 23.59 -14.15 30.06
C GLU A 66 22.23 -14.26 29.36
N ARG A 67 21.24 -14.88 30.01
CA ARG A 67 19.89 -14.99 29.45
C ARG A 67 19.25 -13.61 29.26
N ILE A 68 19.42 -12.69 30.21
CA ILE A 68 18.91 -11.32 30.11
C ILE A 68 19.61 -10.55 28.98
N LYS A 69 20.93 -10.73 28.81
CA LYS A 69 21.68 -10.12 27.70
C LYS A 69 21.13 -10.60 26.35
N LEU A 70 20.94 -11.90 26.17
CA LEU A 70 20.38 -12.46 24.94
C LEU A 70 18.97 -11.94 24.62
N ILE A 71 18.12 -11.79 25.64
CA ILE A 71 16.77 -11.20 25.45
C ILE A 71 16.90 -9.74 25.02
N ARG A 72 17.76 -8.96 25.68
CA ARG A 72 17.97 -7.55 25.34
C ARG A 72 18.52 -7.37 23.92
N GLU A 73 19.45 -8.22 23.49
CA GLU A 73 19.99 -8.22 22.14
C GLU A 73 18.89 -8.49 21.11
N ARG A 74 18.07 -9.53 21.32
CA ARG A 74 16.94 -9.84 20.44
C ARG A 74 15.92 -8.70 20.37
N ASP A 75 15.59 -8.07 21.50
CA ASP A 75 14.69 -6.92 21.53
C ASP A 75 15.26 -5.72 20.75
N GLN A 76 16.57 -5.48 20.83
CA GLN A 76 17.24 -4.43 20.07
C GLN A 76 17.22 -4.72 18.57
N GLU A 77 17.55 -5.95 18.17
CA GLU A 77 17.49 -6.38 16.77
C GLU A 77 16.08 -6.24 16.21
N GLU A 78 15.04 -6.65 16.94
CA GLU A 78 13.65 -6.52 16.51
C GLU A 78 13.27 -5.05 16.29
N ARG A 79 13.69 -4.15 17.20
CA ARG A 79 13.45 -2.71 17.05
C ARG A 79 14.13 -2.15 15.81
N ILE A 80 15.38 -2.52 15.56
CA ILE A 80 16.13 -2.09 14.37
C ILE A 80 15.44 -2.61 13.11
N GLN A 81 15.04 -3.88 13.06
CA GLN A 81 14.35 -4.45 11.91
C GLN A 81 12.99 -3.78 11.66
N LYS A 82 12.22 -3.50 12.72
CA LYS A 82 10.95 -2.76 12.61
C LYS A 82 11.18 -1.37 12.04
N GLN A 83 12.21 -0.66 12.50
CA GLN A 83 12.55 0.66 11.98
C GLN A 83 12.96 0.60 10.51
N GLN A 84 13.85 -0.33 10.13
CA GLN A 84 14.27 -0.51 8.74
C GLN A 84 13.09 -0.86 7.83
N LYS A 85 12.15 -1.69 8.28
CA LYS A 85 10.93 -2.01 7.52
C LYS A 85 10.06 -0.77 7.31
N LYS A 86 9.90 0.07 8.34
CA LYS A 86 9.16 1.34 8.24
C LYS A 86 9.83 2.30 7.26
N GLU A 87 11.15 2.47 7.34
CA GLU A 87 11.90 3.35 6.45
C GLU A 87 11.81 2.87 4.99
N LYS A 88 11.98 1.56 4.74
CA LYS A 88 11.80 0.98 3.40
C LYS A 88 10.39 1.17 2.85
N ALA A 89 9.37 0.99 3.68
CA ALA A 89 7.98 1.21 3.29
C ALA A 89 7.72 2.68 2.92
N GLN A 90 8.27 3.62 3.69
CA GLN A 90 8.17 5.05 3.39
C GLN A 90 8.89 5.42 2.08
N GLN A 91 10.10 4.88 1.87
CA GLN A 91 10.84 5.07 0.62
C GLN A 91 10.06 4.55 -0.59
N TYR A 92 9.50 3.34 -0.48
CA TYR A 92 8.66 2.76 -1.53
C TYR A 92 7.44 3.63 -1.83
N LEU A 93 6.75 4.10 -0.79
CA LEU A 93 5.58 4.96 -0.94
C LEU A 93 5.92 6.27 -1.65
N LEU A 94 7.05 6.89 -1.30
CA LEU A 94 7.52 8.13 -1.94
C LEU A 94 7.89 7.89 -3.40
N GLN A 95 8.60 6.80 -3.70
CA GLN A 95 8.94 6.42 -5.08
C GLN A 95 7.68 6.18 -5.91
N PHE A 96 6.72 5.40 -5.38
CA PHE A 96 5.45 5.13 -6.03
C PHE A 96 4.67 6.41 -6.32
N GLN A 97 4.57 7.32 -5.35
CA GLN A 97 3.89 8.61 -5.54
C GLN A 97 4.58 9.46 -6.62
N THR A 98 5.91 9.42 -6.67
CA THR A 98 6.70 10.18 -7.64
C THR A 98 6.51 9.62 -9.05
N GLN A 99 6.58 8.30 -9.22
CA GLN A 99 6.30 7.60 -10.47
C GLN A 99 4.88 7.90 -10.96
N LEU A 100 3.88 7.78 -10.07
CA LEU A 100 2.49 8.04 -10.41
C LEU A 100 2.26 9.48 -10.87
N LYS A 101 2.87 10.47 -10.19
CA LYS A 101 2.81 11.88 -10.62
C LYS A 101 3.47 12.08 -11.98
N SER A 102 4.63 11.47 -12.22
CA SER A 102 5.33 11.54 -13.51
C SER A 102 4.49 10.92 -14.63
N ASP A 103 3.88 9.77 -14.39
CA ASP A 103 3.06 9.06 -15.38
C ASP A 103 1.81 9.84 -15.73
N ILE A 104 1.14 10.42 -14.73
CA ILE A 104 0.00 11.31 -14.95
C ILE A 104 0.42 12.51 -15.79
N GLN A 105 1.57 13.12 -15.47
CA GLN A 105 2.06 14.28 -16.22
C GLN A 105 2.39 13.90 -17.67
N ALA A 106 3.11 12.80 -17.89
CA ALA A 106 3.42 12.30 -19.23
C ALA A 106 2.15 12.02 -20.04
N ARG A 107 1.10 11.44 -19.42
CA ARG A 107 -0.20 11.23 -20.07
C ARG A 107 -0.91 12.53 -20.40
N LYS A 108 -0.86 13.53 -19.51
CA LYS A 108 -1.43 14.86 -19.77
C LYS A 108 -0.73 15.53 -20.95
N ASP A 109 0.60 15.48 -20.98
CA ASP A 109 1.40 16.09 -22.04
C ASP A 109 1.17 15.38 -23.38
N ALA A 110 1.14 14.04 -23.39
CA ALA A 110 0.79 13.27 -24.59
C ALA A 110 -0.62 13.58 -25.11
N ASN A 111 -1.61 13.70 -24.21
CA ASN A 111 -2.97 14.08 -24.59
C ASN A 111 -3.05 15.51 -25.14
N LYS A 112 -2.31 16.44 -24.54
CA LYS A 112 -2.23 17.82 -25.02
C LYS A 112 -1.61 17.87 -26.42
N GLN A 113 -0.49 17.18 -26.65
CA GLN A 113 0.13 17.06 -27.96
C GLN A 113 -0.81 16.42 -28.99
N ALA A 114 -1.52 15.34 -28.62
CA ALA A 114 -2.51 14.72 -29.49
C ALA A 114 -3.67 15.67 -29.82
N GLN A 115 -4.11 16.49 -28.87
CA GLN A 115 -5.13 17.50 -29.09
C GLN A 115 -4.64 18.63 -30.01
N GLU A 116 -3.40 19.09 -29.84
CA GLU A 116 -2.76 20.08 -30.70
C GLU A 116 -2.57 19.55 -32.13
N LEU A 117 -2.16 18.29 -32.30
CA LEU A 117 -2.10 17.66 -33.62
C LEU A 117 -3.49 17.54 -34.25
N ARG A 118 -4.52 17.20 -33.47
CA ARG A 118 -5.91 17.16 -33.97
C ARG A 118 -6.41 18.55 -34.37
N SER A 119 -6.06 19.62 -33.66
CA SER A 119 -6.46 20.98 -34.03
C SER A 119 -5.71 21.49 -35.27
N LEU A 120 -4.42 21.20 -35.39
CA LEU A 120 -3.63 21.48 -36.59
C LEU A 120 -4.16 20.73 -37.82
N ASN A 121 -4.49 19.44 -37.67
CA ASN A 121 -5.07 18.67 -38.78
C ASN A 121 -6.44 19.22 -39.20
N LYS A 122 -7.25 19.75 -38.26
CA LYS A 122 -8.53 20.38 -38.60
C LYS A 122 -8.37 21.64 -39.45
N SER A 123 -7.32 22.45 -39.22
CA SER A 123 -7.05 23.64 -40.04
C SER A 123 -6.35 23.34 -41.36
N GLN A 124 -5.85 22.11 -41.55
CA GLN A 124 -5.13 21.70 -42.77
C GLN A 124 -6.08 21.33 -43.92
N TYR A 125 -7.34 21.00 -43.65
CA TYR A 125 -8.33 20.74 -44.71
C TYR A 125 -8.78 22.05 -45.36
N LYS A 126 -8.27 22.33 -46.57
CA LYS A 126 -8.77 23.44 -47.41
C LYS A 126 -10.21 23.20 -47.91
N ASN A 127 -10.64 21.93 -47.99
CA ASN A 127 -11.92 21.53 -48.55
C ASN A 127 -12.62 20.50 -47.64
N SER A 128 -13.91 20.70 -47.39
CA SER A 128 -14.76 19.78 -46.62
C SER A 128 -14.87 18.39 -47.24
N TRP A 129 -14.71 18.25 -48.56
CA TRP A 129 -14.71 16.94 -49.22
C TRP A 129 -13.44 16.11 -48.97
N ASP A 130 -12.31 16.75 -48.66
CA ASP A 130 -11.11 16.02 -48.23
C ASP A 130 -11.34 15.39 -46.84
N GLN A 131 -12.01 16.11 -45.95
CA GLN A 131 -12.39 15.61 -44.63
C GLN A 131 -13.40 14.46 -44.73
N ILE A 132 -14.39 14.55 -45.64
CA ILE A 132 -15.35 13.46 -45.88
C ILE A 132 -14.64 12.23 -46.44
N ALA A 133 -13.75 12.40 -47.41
CA ALA A 133 -13.01 11.29 -48.01
C ALA A 133 -12.12 10.54 -47.01
N GLN A 134 -11.58 11.21 -46.00
CA GLN A 134 -10.78 10.54 -44.96
C GLN A 134 -11.62 9.80 -43.90
N ASN A 135 -12.85 10.24 -43.65
CA ASN A 135 -13.75 9.61 -42.67
C ASN A 135 -14.59 8.47 -43.26
N VAL A 136 -14.62 8.32 -44.58
CA VAL A 136 -15.39 7.28 -45.27
C VAL A 136 -14.47 6.14 -45.66
N ALA A 137 -14.92 4.90 -45.42
CA ALA A 137 -14.28 3.68 -45.90
C ALA A 137 -14.33 3.64 -47.44
N LEU A 138 -13.28 4.14 -48.09
CA LEU A 138 -13.16 4.21 -49.54
C LEU A 138 -12.57 2.94 -50.15
N LYS A 139 -11.92 2.07 -49.35
CA LYS A 139 -11.36 0.80 -49.83
C LYS A 139 -12.41 -0.30 -49.86
N ASP A 140 -12.28 -1.19 -50.84
CA ASP A 140 -13.13 -2.38 -50.93
C ASP A 140 -12.82 -3.33 -49.76
N GLY A 141 -13.88 -3.71 -49.01
CA GLY A 141 -13.78 -4.51 -47.79
C GLY A 141 -13.67 -3.74 -46.46
N GLU A 142 -13.48 -2.41 -46.48
CA GLU A 142 -13.34 -1.60 -45.24
C GLU A 142 -14.71 -1.18 -44.65
N TYR A 143 -15.78 -1.22 -45.46
CA TYR A 143 -17.11 -0.86 -45.00
C TYR A 143 -17.74 -2.04 -44.24
N PRO A 144 -18.12 -1.87 -42.96
CA PRO A 144 -18.67 -2.96 -42.15
C PRO A 144 -20.15 -3.26 -42.42
N GLY A 145 -20.81 -2.48 -43.29
CA GLY A 145 -22.23 -2.62 -43.58
C GLY A 145 -22.52 -3.54 -44.76
N GLU A 146 -23.74 -4.09 -44.77
CA GLU A 146 -24.21 -5.08 -45.78
C GLU A 146 -24.63 -4.44 -47.12
N LYS A 147 -24.85 -3.11 -47.14
CA LYS A 147 -25.29 -2.40 -48.34
C LYS A 147 -24.12 -2.08 -49.28
N ASP A 148 -24.37 -2.17 -50.59
CA ASP A 148 -23.42 -1.72 -51.61
C ASP A 148 -23.27 -0.19 -51.59
N VAL A 149 -22.10 0.26 -51.15
CA VAL A 149 -21.71 1.67 -51.08
C VAL A 149 -20.79 2.11 -52.23
N THR A 150 -20.59 1.26 -53.25
CA THR A 150 -19.62 1.51 -54.34
C THR A 150 -19.94 2.79 -55.12
N LYS A 151 -21.21 3.02 -55.46
CA LYS A 151 -21.65 4.25 -56.16
C LYS A 151 -21.47 5.49 -55.30
N MET A 152 -21.69 5.38 -53.99
CA MET A 152 -21.49 6.48 -53.04
C MET A 152 -19.99 6.83 -52.93
N ARG A 153 -19.11 5.83 -52.80
CA ARG A 153 -17.65 6.02 -52.80
C ARG A 153 -17.18 6.77 -54.04
N GLN A 154 -17.68 6.36 -55.21
CA GLN A 154 -17.31 6.97 -56.48
C GLN A 154 -17.83 8.41 -56.60
N ALA A 155 -19.04 8.69 -56.11
CA ALA A 155 -19.58 10.05 -56.07
C ALA A 155 -18.74 10.98 -55.17
N ILE A 156 -18.32 10.51 -53.99
CA ILE A 156 -17.46 11.26 -53.06
C ILE A 156 -16.09 11.57 -53.71
N LEU A 157 -15.47 10.58 -54.36
CA LEU A 157 -14.19 10.75 -55.04
C LEU A 157 -14.27 11.74 -56.21
N ASN A 158 -15.36 11.71 -56.98
CA ASN A 158 -15.58 12.65 -58.07
C ASN A 158 -15.78 14.07 -57.56
N LYS A 159 -16.60 14.28 -56.53
CA LYS A 159 -16.80 15.60 -55.92
C LYS A 159 -15.53 16.19 -55.32
N ARG A 160 -14.66 15.37 -54.75
CA ARG A 160 -13.32 15.81 -54.29
C ARG A 160 -12.44 16.32 -55.44
N LYS A 161 -12.44 15.60 -56.57
CA LYS A 161 -11.67 15.98 -57.77
C LYS A 161 -12.20 17.25 -58.43
N ASP A 162 -13.52 17.45 -58.44
CA ASP A 162 -14.15 18.62 -59.05
C ASP A 162 -13.76 19.92 -58.33
N LEU A 163 -13.59 19.88 -57.01
CA LEU A 163 -13.26 21.05 -56.18
C LEU A 163 -11.74 21.31 -56.06
N THR A 164 -10.91 20.46 -56.66
CA THR A 164 -9.44 20.62 -56.69
C THR A 164 -8.91 21.05 -58.07
N LYS A 165 -9.80 21.20 -59.07
CA LYS A 165 -9.52 21.85 -60.35
C LYS A 165 -9.74 23.36 -60.26
#